data_AF-A0A7U9TMD5-F1
#
_entry.id   AF-A0A7U9TMD5-F1
#
_cell.length_a   1.000
_cell.length_b   1.000
_cell.length_c   1.000
_cell.angle_alpha   90.00
_cell.angle_beta   90.00
_cell.angle_gamma   90.00
#
_symmetry.space_group_name_H-M   'P 1'
#
loop_
_entity.id
_entity.type
_entity.pdbx_description
1 polymer ?
#
loop_
_entity_poly.entity_id
_entity_poly.type
_entity_poly.pdbx_seq_one_letter_code
_entity_poly.pdbx_strand_id
1 'polypeptide(L)'
;MILVIYQLIAISLIILISKNEYQKYEVMLYPLYYQTYIKALFLQIFLILNAMFVLFLALDHDQDFMKPLISFFGRQKVFVHKYLFFFMHIIIFFSFIIMIYILIPKLMIGVDIQIEVFMFIDLLMDMFLILNLILIFIKDKYKTLAILIVLIYMLMTLFMPYDKLWLYYIFPIFRIDKDINMIEIYYKLCYISLGFSIYFLKFLKEAL
;
A
#
# COMPACT_ATOMS: atom_id res chain seq x y z
N MET A 1 -13.47 4.04 11.64
CA MET A 1 -14.43 4.58 10.65
C MET A 1 -13.80 4.67 9.25
N ILE A 2 -12.64 5.33 9.08
CA ILE A 2 -11.94 5.44 7.78
C ILE A 2 -11.67 4.07 7.14
N LEU A 3 -11.21 3.10 7.94
CA LEU A 3 -10.91 1.75 7.46
C LEU A 3 -12.16 1.07 6.85
N VAL A 4 -13.34 1.21 7.48
CA VAL A 4 -14.61 0.67 6.98
C VAL A 4 -15.05 1.35 5.68
N ILE A 5 -14.86 2.67 5.56
CA ILE A 5 -15.16 3.41 4.32
C ILE A 5 -14.28 2.90 3.18
N TYR A 6 -12.99 2.72 3.42
CA TYR A 6 -12.05 2.15 2.44
C TYR A 6 -12.44 0.74 2.01
N GLN A 7 -12.85 -0.09 2.97
CA GLN A 7 -13.31 -1.44 2.70
C GLN A 7 -14.57 -1.44 1.80
N LEU A 8 -15.53 -0.55 2.06
CA LEU A 8 -16.73 -0.42 1.23
C LEU A 8 -16.40 0.08 -0.18
N ILE A 9 -15.47 1.02 -0.33
CA ILE A 9 -15.00 1.50 -1.64
C ILE A 9 -14.29 0.39 -2.40
N ALA A 10 -13.43 -0.39 -1.74
CA ALA A 10 -12.73 -1.52 -2.35
C ALA A 10 -13.73 -2.56 -2.87
N ILE A 11 -14.71 -2.93 -2.04
CA ILE A 11 -15.77 -3.87 -2.40
C ILE A 11 -16.59 -3.33 -3.57
N SER A 12 -17.03 -2.06 -3.53
CA SER A 12 -17.87 -1.49 -4.58
C SER A 12 -17.16 -1.39 -5.93
N LEU A 13 -15.88 -1.01 -5.95
CA LEU A 13 -15.06 -0.97 -7.16
C LEU A 13 -14.90 -2.37 -7.77
N ILE A 14 -14.61 -3.38 -6.96
CA ILE A 14 -14.43 -4.75 -7.44
C ILE A 14 -15.76 -5.31 -7.96
N ILE A 15 -16.88 -5.05 -7.28
CA ILE A 15 -18.22 -5.44 -7.77
C ILE A 15 -18.51 -4.77 -9.12
N LEU A 16 -18.27 -3.46 -9.23
CA LEU A 16 -18.55 -2.68 -10.44
C LEU A 16 -17.75 -3.21 -11.64
N ILE A 17 -16.49 -3.58 -11.40
CA ILE A 17 -15.59 -4.14 -12.42
C ILE A 17 -15.95 -5.57 -12.79
N SER A 18 -16.33 -6.40 -11.82
CA SER A 18 -16.81 -7.75 -12.09
C SER A 18 -18.09 -7.75 -12.94
N LYS A 19 -18.87 -6.66 -12.89
CA LYS A 19 -20.12 -6.50 -13.64
C LYS A 19 -19.95 -5.84 -15.02
N ASN A 20 -18.94 -4.99 -15.21
CA ASN A 20 -18.84 -4.11 -16.39
C ASN A 20 -18.43 -4.80 -17.70
N GLU A 21 -17.91 -6.03 -17.67
CA GLU A 21 -17.43 -6.72 -18.89
C GLU A 21 -18.22 -7.96 -19.31
N TYR A 22 -19.39 -8.23 -18.73
CA TYR A 22 -20.27 -9.33 -19.16
C TYR A 22 -20.78 -9.23 -20.62
N GLN A 23 -20.39 -8.20 -21.39
CA GLN A 23 -20.92 -7.89 -22.73
C GLN A 23 -19.94 -8.03 -23.90
N LYS A 24 -18.67 -8.45 -23.72
CA LYS A 24 -17.78 -8.75 -24.86
C LYS A 24 -17.53 -10.26 -25.01
N TYR A 25 -18.47 -10.84 -25.75
CA TYR A 25 -18.67 -12.25 -26.06
C TYR A 25 -17.43 -12.97 -26.64
N GLU A 26 -17.36 -14.27 -26.32
CA GLU A 26 -16.59 -15.37 -26.94
C GLU A 26 -15.11 -15.59 -26.58
N VAL A 27 -14.32 -14.58 -26.23
CA VAL A 27 -12.92 -14.81 -25.77
C VAL A 27 -12.86 -15.28 -24.29
N MET A 28 -13.98 -15.15 -23.58
CA MET A 28 -14.15 -15.38 -22.14
C MET A 28 -14.39 -16.84 -21.73
N LEU A 29 -14.05 -17.84 -22.55
CA LEU A 29 -14.27 -19.26 -22.22
C LEU A 29 -13.09 -19.93 -21.49
N TYR A 30 -11.93 -19.28 -21.44
CA TYR A 30 -10.73 -19.86 -20.81
C TYR A 30 -10.54 -19.36 -19.37
N PRO A 31 -10.48 -20.25 -18.36
CA PRO A 31 -10.30 -19.87 -16.96
C PRO A 31 -8.97 -19.14 -16.71
N LEU A 32 -7.94 -19.42 -17.52
CA LEU A 32 -6.65 -18.72 -17.46
C LEU A 32 -6.79 -17.22 -17.78
N TYR A 33 -7.65 -16.88 -18.75
CA TYR A 33 -7.91 -15.49 -19.15
C TYR A 33 -8.58 -14.70 -18.01
N TYR A 34 -9.57 -15.31 -17.34
CA TYR A 34 -10.20 -14.72 -16.15
C TYR A 34 -9.19 -14.44 -15.04
N GLN A 35 -8.30 -15.38 -14.76
CA GLN A 35 -7.28 -15.20 -13.72
C GLN A 35 -6.36 -14.03 -14.06
N THR A 36 -5.86 -13.95 -15.29
CA THR A 36 -4.97 -12.85 -15.71
C THR A 36 -5.67 -11.50 -15.73
N TYR A 37 -6.91 -11.45 -16.20
CA TYR A 37 -7.69 -10.21 -16.29
C TYR A 37 -8.07 -9.69 -14.90
N ILE A 38 -8.61 -10.56 -14.03
CA ILE A 38 -8.95 -10.19 -12.65
C ILE A 38 -7.69 -9.76 -11.90
N LYS A 39 -6.57 -10.46 -12.08
CA LYS A 39 -5.27 -10.09 -11.49
C LYS A 39 -4.85 -8.68 -11.91
N ALA A 40 -4.87 -8.37 -13.21
CA ALA A 40 -4.42 -7.07 -13.72
C ALA A 40 -5.28 -5.90 -13.20
N LEU A 41 -6.61 -6.06 -13.23
CA LEU A 41 -7.53 -5.04 -12.70
C LEU A 41 -7.41 -4.89 -11.20
N PHE A 42 -7.33 -6.00 -10.49
CA PHE A 42 -7.16 -6.00 -9.06
C PHE A 42 -5.88 -5.25 -8.68
N LEU A 43 -4.76 -5.51 -9.35
CA LEU A 43 -3.50 -4.80 -9.13
C LEU A 43 -3.63 -3.29 -9.31
N GLN A 44 -4.27 -2.83 -10.39
CA GLN A 44 -4.41 -1.39 -10.66
C GLN A 44 -5.25 -0.67 -9.60
N ILE A 45 -6.42 -1.21 -9.27
CA ILE A 45 -7.29 -0.63 -8.22
C ILE A 45 -6.55 -0.64 -6.89
N PHE A 46 -5.86 -1.75 -6.62
CA PHE A 46 -5.29 -1.98 -5.31
C PHE A 46 -4.05 -1.14 -5.04
N LEU A 47 -3.25 -0.89 -6.07
CA LEU A 47 -2.15 0.08 -6.00
C LEU A 47 -2.63 1.45 -5.55
N ILE A 48 -3.74 1.92 -6.13
CA ILE A 48 -4.33 3.23 -5.78
C ILE A 48 -4.88 3.18 -4.35
N LEU A 49 -5.67 2.16 -4.01
CA LEU A 49 -6.28 2.03 -2.68
C LEU A 49 -5.22 1.93 -1.57
N ASN A 50 -4.14 1.18 -1.79
CA ASN A 50 -3.04 1.03 -0.83
C ASN A 50 -2.35 2.36 -0.55
N ALA A 51 -1.96 3.05 -1.62
CA ALA A 51 -1.25 4.30 -1.50
C ALA A 51 -2.11 5.37 -0.80
N MET A 52 -3.40 5.40 -1.12
CA MET A 52 -4.36 6.28 -0.45
C MET A 52 -4.61 5.89 1.01
N PHE A 53 -4.80 4.60 1.31
CA PHE A 53 -5.00 4.13 2.68
C PHE A 53 -3.84 4.56 3.59
N VAL A 54 -2.60 4.36 3.14
CA VAL A 54 -1.40 4.77 3.89
C VAL A 54 -1.36 6.28 4.12
N LEU A 55 -1.74 7.08 3.11
CA LEU A 55 -1.84 8.53 3.23
C LEU A 55 -2.82 8.95 4.33
N PHE A 56 -4.05 8.42 4.30
CA PHE A 56 -5.07 8.77 5.28
C PHE A 56 -4.69 8.28 6.68
N LEU A 57 -4.12 7.08 6.79
CA LEU A 57 -3.63 6.54 8.05
C LEU A 57 -2.57 7.48 8.66
N ALA A 58 -1.59 7.92 7.87
CA ALA A 58 -0.53 8.81 8.32
C ALA A 58 -1.06 10.21 8.70
N LEU A 59 -2.01 10.76 7.93
CA LEU A 59 -2.60 12.08 8.18
C LEU A 59 -3.53 12.10 9.40
N ASP A 60 -4.26 11.02 9.67
CA ASP A 60 -5.21 10.94 10.79
C ASP A 60 -4.51 10.71 12.14
N HIS A 61 -3.30 10.12 12.13
CA HIS A 61 -2.52 9.88 13.35
C HIS A 61 -1.53 10.99 13.72
N ASP A 62 -1.47 12.07 12.94
CA ASP A 62 -0.74 13.29 13.31
C ASP A 62 -1.65 14.25 14.10
N GLN A 63 -2.48 13.70 14.98
CA GLN A 63 -3.35 14.45 15.86
C GLN A 63 -2.61 14.91 17.12
N ASP A 64 -2.88 16.15 17.52
CA ASP A 64 -2.36 16.80 18.74
C ASP A 64 -2.58 15.98 20.02
N PHE A 65 -3.52 15.02 19.99
CA PHE A 65 -3.84 14.11 21.10
C PHE A 65 -2.66 13.26 21.57
N MET A 66 -1.62 13.06 20.75
CA MET A 66 -0.42 12.33 21.18
C MET A 66 0.54 13.18 22.03
N LYS A 67 0.42 14.52 22.01
CA LYS A 67 1.30 15.43 22.76
C LYS A 67 1.24 15.22 24.28
N PRO A 68 0.06 15.04 24.91
CA PRO A 68 -0.05 14.67 26.32
C PRO A 68 0.62 13.34 26.67
N LEU A 69 0.53 12.32 25.80
CA LEU A 69 1.11 11.00 26.09
C LEU A 69 2.64 11.03 26.17
N ILE A 70 3.27 11.97 25.43
CA ILE A 70 4.71 12.19 25.47
C ILE A 70 5.19 12.60 26.88
N SER A 71 4.42 13.44 27.60
CA SER A 71 4.80 13.86 28.95
C SER A 71 4.68 12.75 29.99
N PHE A 72 3.79 11.78 29.79
CA PHE A 72 3.54 10.70 30.75
C PHE A 72 4.43 9.46 30.53
N PHE A 73 4.61 9.01 29.28
CA PHE A 73 5.27 7.73 28.99
C PHE A 73 6.71 7.87 28.45
N GLY A 74 7.13 9.10 28.15
CA GLY A 74 8.40 9.39 27.50
C GLY A 74 8.35 9.20 25.98
N ARG A 75 9.08 10.07 25.28
CA ARG A 75 9.09 10.19 23.81
C ARG A 75 9.36 8.86 23.10
N GLN A 76 10.38 8.11 23.51
CA GLN A 76 10.78 6.87 22.84
C GLN A 76 9.68 5.80 22.85
N LYS A 77 9.00 5.62 23.98
CA LYS A 77 7.91 4.63 24.08
C LYS A 77 6.74 5.03 23.19
N VAL A 78 6.33 6.30 23.23
CA VAL A 78 5.22 6.81 22.38
C VAL A 78 5.54 6.64 20.90
N PHE A 79 6.78 6.91 20.49
CA PHE A 79 7.23 6.69 19.12
C PHE A 79 7.07 5.23 18.67
N VAL A 80 7.61 4.29 19.45
CA VAL A 80 7.55 2.85 19.11
C VAL A 80 6.09 2.38 19.04
N HIS A 81 5.25 2.81 19.98
CA HIS A 81 3.82 2.47 19.96
C HIS A 81 3.11 3.09 18.75
N LYS A 82 3.44 4.32 18.34
CA LYS A 82 2.90 4.95 17.12
C LYS A 82 3.27 4.13 15.87
N TYR A 83 4.52 3.70 15.76
CA TYR A 83 4.97 2.90 14.62
C TYR A 83 4.33 1.50 14.61
N LEU A 84 4.28 0.81 15.76
CA LEU A 84 3.60 -0.47 15.90
C LEU A 84 2.11 -0.37 15.57
N PHE A 85 1.46 0.71 15.98
CA PHE A 85 0.07 0.98 15.64
C PHE A 85 -0.12 1.03 14.12
N PHE A 86 0.72 1.79 13.39
CA PHE A 86 0.67 1.84 11.93
C PHE A 86 0.90 0.48 11.30
N PHE A 87 1.89 -0.26 11.80
CA PHE A 87 2.23 -1.60 11.33
C PHE A 87 1.04 -2.56 11.43
N MET A 88 0.37 -2.59 12.59
CA MET A 88 -0.82 -3.42 12.80
C MET A 88 -1.98 -3.03 11.87
N HIS A 89 -2.22 -1.74 11.66
CA HIS A 89 -3.32 -1.29 10.79
C HIS A 89 -3.07 -1.62 9.32
N ILE A 90 -1.83 -1.50 8.85
CA ILE A 90 -1.45 -1.91 7.49
C ILE A 90 -1.69 -3.42 7.31
N ILE A 91 -1.28 -4.26 8.26
CA ILE A 91 -1.48 -5.71 8.18
C ILE A 91 -2.97 -6.09 8.19
N ILE A 92 -3.76 -5.49 9.07
CA ILE A 92 -5.22 -5.74 9.16
C ILE A 92 -5.91 -5.32 7.88
N PHE A 93 -5.57 -4.15 7.34
CA PHE A 93 -6.09 -3.72 6.06
C PHE A 93 -5.70 -4.71 4.97
N PHE A 94 -4.42 -5.02 4.84
CA PHE A 94 -3.88 -5.90 3.80
C PHE A 94 -4.50 -7.31 3.80
N SER A 95 -4.68 -7.91 4.98
CA SER A 95 -5.33 -9.21 5.11
C SER A 95 -6.78 -9.19 4.64
N PHE A 96 -7.49 -8.08 4.89
CA PHE A 96 -8.85 -7.88 4.40
C PHE A 96 -8.91 -7.77 2.87
N ILE A 97 -7.92 -7.14 2.23
CA ILE A 97 -7.86 -7.12 0.76
C ILE A 97 -7.60 -8.52 0.20
N ILE A 98 -6.69 -9.29 0.78
CA ILE A 98 -6.45 -10.68 0.34
C ILE A 98 -7.76 -11.48 0.43
N MET A 99 -8.51 -11.32 1.53
CA MET A 99 -9.80 -11.96 1.69
C MET A 99 -10.76 -11.56 0.56
N ILE A 100 -10.87 -10.27 0.24
CA ILE A 100 -11.71 -9.78 -0.86
C ILE A 100 -11.29 -10.35 -2.21
N TYR A 101 -9.98 -10.38 -2.50
CA TYR A 101 -9.41 -10.88 -3.75
C TYR A 101 -9.85 -12.31 -4.05
N ILE A 102 -9.93 -13.14 -3.02
CA ILE A 102 -10.30 -14.55 -3.13
C ILE A 102 -11.82 -14.70 -3.14
N LEU A 103 -12.51 -14.03 -2.21
CA LEU A 103 -13.91 -14.29 -1.91
C LEU A 103 -14.84 -13.69 -2.98
N ILE A 104 -14.61 -12.47 -3.45
CA ILE A 104 -15.52 -11.83 -4.41
C ILE A 104 -15.55 -12.58 -5.75
N PRO A 105 -14.40 -12.90 -6.38
CA PRO A 105 -14.41 -13.63 -7.65
C PRO A 105 -14.99 -15.04 -7.52
N LYS A 106 -14.74 -15.72 -6.39
CA LYS A 106 -15.34 -17.02 -6.09
C LYS A 106 -16.86 -16.95 -5.98
N LEU A 107 -17.40 -15.93 -5.31
CA LEU A 107 -18.85 -15.77 -5.13
C LEU A 107 -19.56 -15.26 -6.39
N MET A 108 -18.94 -14.37 -7.16
CA MET A 108 -19.58 -13.69 -8.29
C MET A 108 -19.38 -14.42 -9.63
N ILE A 109 -18.22 -15.08 -9.81
CA ILE A 109 -17.81 -15.67 -11.09
C ILE A 109 -17.64 -17.20 -10.95
N GLY A 110 -17.49 -17.72 -9.73
CA GLY A 110 -17.28 -19.16 -9.49
C GLY A 110 -15.87 -19.65 -9.83
N VAL A 111 -14.92 -18.73 -10.02
CA VAL A 111 -13.52 -19.05 -10.37
C VAL A 111 -12.65 -18.98 -9.13
N ASP A 112 -11.91 -20.04 -8.85
CA ASP A 112 -10.84 -20.02 -7.85
C ASP A 112 -9.60 -19.32 -8.43
N ILE A 113 -9.18 -18.26 -7.75
CA ILE A 113 -8.01 -17.48 -8.13
C ILE A 113 -6.80 -17.96 -7.35
N GLN A 114 -5.69 -18.20 -8.06
CA GLN A 114 -4.41 -18.49 -7.44
C GLN A 114 -3.77 -17.23 -6.87
N ILE A 115 -3.26 -17.32 -5.64
CA ILE A 115 -2.60 -16.22 -4.94
C ILE A 115 -1.11 -16.29 -5.26
N GLU A 116 -0.60 -15.25 -5.92
CA GLU A 116 0.84 -15.06 -6.06
C GLU A 116 1.39 -14.39 -4.80
N VAL A 117 1.87 -15.20 -3.85
CA VAL A 117 2.32 -14.73 -2.52
C VAL A 117 3.37 -13.63 -2.62
N PHE A 118 4.35 -13.76 -3.53
CA PHE A 118 5.40 -12.75 -3.71
C PHE A 118 4.85 -11.40 -4.16
N MET A 119 3.82 -11.39 -5.01
CA MET A 119 3.13 -10.17 -5.43
C MET A 119 2.47 -9.44 -4.27
N PHE A 120 1.80 -10.17 -3.39
CA PHE A 120 1.20 -9.60 -2.19
C PHE A 120 2.26 -9.10 -1.21
N ILE A 121 3.34 -9.86 -0.97
CA ILE A 121 4.44 -9.39 -0.13
C ILE A 121 5.02 -8.09 -0.67
N ASP A 122 5.24 -8.00 -1.98
CA ASP A 122 5.84 -6.81 -2.59
C ASP A 122 4.95 -5.56 -2.47
N LEU A 123 3.63 -5.72 -2.63
CA LEU A 123 2.65 -4.65 -2.40
C LEU A 123 2.55 -4.23 -0.94
N LEU A 124 2.63 -5.18 0.00
CA LEU A 124 2.66 -4.89 1.44
C LEU A 124 3.90 -4.07 1.80
N MET A 125 5.04 -4.41 1.21
CA MET A 125 6.29 -3.68 1.43
C MET A 125 6.25 -2.25 0.89
N ASP A 126 5.58 -2.03 -0.24
CA ASP A 126 5.35 -0.69 -0.77
C ASP A 126 4.55 0.19 0.18
N MET A 127 3.53 -0.36 0.84
CA MET A 127 2.78 0.39 1.86
C MET A 127 3.69 0.89 2.98
N PHE A 128 4.65 0.06 3.42
CA PHE A 128 5.63 0.46 4.43
C PHE A 128 6.65 1.48 3.94
N LEU A 129 7.05 1.41 2.66
CA LEU A 129 7.91 2.41 2.05
C LEU A 129 7.22 3.77 1.96
N ILE A 130 6.00 3.79 1.45
CA ILE A 130 5.17 5.00 1.38
C ILE A 130 4.96 5.58 2.78
N LEU A 131 4.62 4.74 3.76
CA LEU A 131 4.44 5.17 5.15
C LEU A 131 5.70 5.87 5.67
N ASN A 132 6.87 5.23 5.54
CA ASN A 132 8.12 5.79 6.02
C ASN A 132 8.48 7.10 5.31
N LEU A 133 8.30 7.18 3.99
CA LEU A 133 8.50 8.43 3.25
C LEU A 133 7.58 9.53 3.79
N ILE A 134 6.29 9.24 3.92
CA ILE A 134 5.31 10.20 4.45
C ILE A 134 5.70 10.66 5.86
N LEU A 135 6.06 9.75 6.77
CA LEU A 135 6.44 10.09 8.15
C LEU A 135 7.73 10.93 8.24
N ILE A 136 8.70 10.70 7.34
CA ILE A 136 9.91 11.52 7.26
C ILE A 136 9.56 12.96 6.85
N PHE A 137 8.62 13.13 5.93
CA PHE A 137 8.31 14.44 5.34
C PHE A 137 7.18 15.20 6.01
N ILE A 138 6.25 14.53 6.70
CA ILE A 138 5.21 15.18 7.48
C ILE A 138 5.89 15.96 8.62
N LYS A 139 5.86 17.28 8.49
CA LYS A 139 5.74 18.23 9.60
C LYS A 139 4.35 18.86 9.45
N ASP A 140 3.75 19.31 10.55
CA ASP A 140 2.41 19.92 10.62
C ASP A 140 2.06 20.89 9.47
N LYS A 141 3.06 21.56 8.87
CA LYS A 141 2.91 22.51 7.76
C LYS A 141 2.90 21.91 6.33
N TYR A 142 3.34 20.67 6.12
CA TYR A 142 3.57 20.11 4.78
C TYR A 142 2.71 18.88 4.45
N LYS A 143 1.43 18.88 4.90
CA LYS A 143 0.46 17.82 4.54
C LYS A 143 0.30 17.65 3.02
N THR A 144 0.47 18.73 2.25
CA THR A 144 0.47 18.72 0.78
C THR A 144 1.61 17.90 0.18
N LEU A 145 2.76 17.82 0.85
CA LEU A 145 3.91 17.05 0.36
C LEU A 145 3.71 15.54 0.51
N ALA A 146 2.95 15.10 1.53
CA ALA A 146 2.53 13.70 1.66
C ALA A 146 1.62 13.28 0.49
N ILE A 147 0.69 14.15 0.08
CA ILE A 147 -0.17 13.92 -1.10
C ILE A 147 0.70 13.83 -2.36
N LEU A 148 1.69 14.71 -2.52
CA LEU A 148 2.61 14.69 -3.66
C LEU A 148 3.40 13.38 -3.74
N ILE A 149 3.91 12.86 -2.60
CA ILE A 149 4.64 11.58 -2.56
C ILE A 149 3.78 10.44 -3.09
N VAL A 150 2.52 10.38 -2.66
CA VAL A 150 1.58 9.34 -3.08
C VAL A 150 1.23 9.48 -4.55
N LEU A 151 1.08 10.71 -5.05
CA LEU A 151 0.82 10.97 -6.46
C LEU A 151 2.01 10.56 -7.34
N ILE A 152 3.25 10.87 -6.91
CA ILE A 152 4.47 10.41 -7.58
C ILE A 152 4.54 8.88 -7.59
N TYR A 153 4.24 8.23 -6.46
CA TYR A 153 4.19 6.77 -6.38
C TYR A 153 3.21 6.20 -7.42
N MET A 154 1.97 6.69 -7.46
CA MET A 154 0.97 6.20 -8.42
C MET A 154 1.42 6.43 -9.87
N LEU A 155 2.01 7.58 -10.18
CA LEU A 155 2.52 7.86 -11.52
C LEU A 155 3.66 6.93 -11.91
N MET A 156 4.60 6.67 -11.00
CA MET A 156 5.72 5.77 -11.23
C MET A 156 5.25 4.33 -11.45
N THR A 157 4.28 3.85 -10.68
CA THR A 157 3.82 2.48 -10.82
C THR A 157 2.97 2.25 -12.09
N LEU A 158 2.18 3.25 -12.50
CA LEU A 158 1.25 3.11 -13.62
C LEU A 158 1.87 3.44 -14.98
N PHE A 159 2.81 4.39 -15.04
CA PHE A 159 3.26 4.98 -16.31
C PHE A 159 4.76 4.81 -16.58
N MET A 160 5.56 4.29 -15.66
CA MET A 160 7.01 4.23 -15.88
C MET A 160 7.41 3.06 -16.80
N PRO A 161 8.12 3.33 -17.92
CA PRO A 161 8.50 2.31 -18.89
C PRO A 161 9.62 1.38 -18.39
N TYR A 162 9.62 0.16 -18.94
CA TYR A 162 10.45 -0.99 -18.53
C TYR A 162 11.97 -0.76 -18.61
N ASP A 163 12.42 0.12 -19.50
CA ASP A 163 13.80 0.13 -20.00
C ASP A 163 14.84 0.66 -19.00
N LYS A 164 14.41 1.19 -17.84
CA LYS A 164 15.31 1.80 -16.85
C LYS A 164 15.32 1.04 -15.52
N LEU A 165 15.83 -0.19 -15.56
CA LEU A 165 16.00 -1.06 -14.38
C LEU A 165 16.67 -0.38 -13.17
N TRP A 166 17.62 0.52 -13.41
CA TRP A 166 18.36 1.24 -12.37
C TRP A 166 17.47 2.13 -11.48
N LEU A 167 16.37 2.66 -12.01
CA LEU A 167 15.45 3.52 -11.25
C LEU A 167 14.79 2.77 -10.10
N TYR A 168 14.60 1.45 -10.25
CA TYR A 168 14.00 0.60 -9.22
C TYR A 168 14.95 0.26 -8.07
N TYR A 169 16.26 0.38 -8.27
CA TYR A 169 17.21 0.28 -7.14
C TYR A 169 17.27 1.57 -6.31
N ILE A 170 16.91 2.71 -6.91
CA ILE A 170 16.86 4.02 -6.24
C ILE A 170 15.50 4.22 -5.56
N PHE A 171 14.41 3.81 -6.23
CA PHE A 171 13.05 3.82 -5.71
C PHE A 171 12.44 2.44 -5.90
N PRO A 172 12.59 1.53 -4.91
CA PRO A 172 12.10 0.17 -5.03
C PRO A 172 10.59 0.16 -4.83
N ILE A 173 9.87 0.44 -5.92
CA ILE A 173 8.41 0.48 -6.00
C ILE A 173 7.94 -0.73 -6.82
N PHE A 174 6.81 -1.31 -6.43
CA PHE A 174 6.11 -2.39 -7.13
C PHE A 174 5.87 -2.04 -8.58
N ARG A 175 5.89 -3.06 -9.43
CA ARG A 175 5.58 -2.97 -10.86
C ARG A 175 4.54 -4.00 -11.24
N ILE A 176 3.61 -3.57 -12.09
CA ILE A 176 2.54 -4.45 -12.58
C ILE A 176 3.10 -5.47 -13.60
N ASP A 177 4.06 -5.06 -14.43
CA ASP A 177 4.48 -5.82 -15.63
C ASP A 177 5.77 -6.63 -15.45
N LYS A 178 6.28 -6.80 -14.21
CA LYS A 178 7.57 -7.45 -13.97
C LYS A 178 7.42 -8.62 -12.99
N ASP A 179 8.07 -9.74 -13.32
CA ASP A 179 8.28 -10.82 -12.37
C ASP A 179 9.16 -10.33 -11.20
N ILE A 180 8.67 -10.57 -10.00
CA ILE A 180 9.29 -10.06 -8.77
C ILE A 180 10.57 -10.84 -8.51
N ASN A 181 11.68 -10.11 -8.45
CA ASN A 181 12.96 -10.69 -8.10
C ASN A 181 13.19 -10.61 -6.59
N MET A 182 13.70 -11.68 -5.99
CA MET A 182 14.02 -11.72 -4.55
C MET A 182 14.98 -10.60 -4.12
N ILE A 183 15.87 -10.15 -5.01
CA ILE A 183 16.78 -9.04 -4.76
C ILE A 183 16.02 -7.73 -4.47
N GLU A 184 14.92 -7.47 -5.18
CA GLU A 184 14.12 -6.25 -5.00
C GLU A 184 13.47 -6.22 -3.61
N ILE A 185 12.98 -7.37 -3.14
CA ILE A 185 12.43 -7.53 -1.80
C ILE A 185 13.48 -7.17 -0.74
N TYR A 186 14.72 -7.63 -0.89
CA TYR A 186 15.80 -7.27 0.04
C TYR A 186 16.11 -5.77 0.02
N TYR A 187 16.15 -5.14 -1.15
CA TYR A 187 16.30 -3.69 -1.23
C TYR A 187 15.15 -2.97 -0.51
N LYS A 188 13.90 -3.36 -0.74
CA LYS A 188 12.75 -2.77 -0.03
C LYS A 188 12.90 -2.89 1.49
N LEU A 189 13.35 -4.04 2.01
CA LEU A 189 13.61 -4.22 3.45
C LEU A 189 14.66 -3.22 3.95
N CYS A 190 15.76 -3.05 3.21
CA CYS A 190 16.78 -2.06 3.53
C CYS A 190 16.21 -0.64 3.58
N TYR A 191 15.44 -0.22 2.56
CA TYR A 191 14.84 1.11 2.53
C TYR A 191 13.80 1.33 3.63
N ILE A 192 12.98 0.33 3.97
CA ILE A 192 12.05 0.38 5.11
C ILE A 192 12.83 0.57 6.42
N SER A 193 13.89 -0.20 6.64
CA SER A 193 14.71 -0.11 7.85
C SER A 193 15.41 1.25 7.97
N LEU A 194 15.97 1.74 6.86
CA LEU A 194 16.63 3.05 6.78
C LEU A 194 15.63 4.18 7.00
N GLY A 195 14.44 4.09 6.39
CA GLY A 195 13.37 5.05 6.57
C GLY A 195 12.92 5.16 8.02
N PHE A 196 12.74 4.01 8.69
CA PHE A 196 12.44 3.95 10.11
C PHE A 196 13.55 4.59 10.96
N SER A 197 14.83 4.29 10.69
CA SER A 197 15.95 4.90 11.41
C SER A 197 16.02 6.42 11.24
N ILE A 198 15.80 6.93 10.03
CA ILE A 198 15.77 8.38 9.77
C ILE A 198 14.61 9.04 10.51
N TYR A 199 13.41 8.44 10.47
CA TYR A 199 12.25 8.95 11.18
C TYR A 199 12.48 8.97 12.70
N PHE A 200 13.09 7.92 13.25
CA PHE A 200 13.46 7.85 14.66
C PHE A 200 14.46 8.94 15.06
N LEU A 201 15.52 9.13 14.26
CA LEU A 201 16.52 10.19 14.50
C LEU A 201 15.89 11.58 14.44
N LYS A 202 14.98 11.83 13.48
CA LYS A 202 14.25 13.10 13.36
C LYS A 202 13.43 13.35 14.62
N PHE A 203 12.68 12.36 15.08
CA PHE A 203 11.84 12.46 16.28
C PHE A 203 12.66 12.72 17.55
N LEU A 204 13.86 12.13 17.67
CA LEU A 204 14.79 12.41 18.77
C LEU A 204 15.38 13.83 18.69
N LYS A 205 15.75 14.32 17.50
CA LYS A 205 16.31 15.67 17.32
C LYS A 205 15.31 16.78 17.62
N GLU A 206 14.02 16.57 17.34
CA GLU A 206 12.95 17.50 17.73
C GLU A 206 12.69 17.54 19.26
N ALA A 207 13.51 16.83 20.07
CA ALA A 207 13.50 16.87 21.53
C ALA A 207 14.56 17.76 22.18
N LEU A 208 15.54 18.23 21.41
CA LEU A 208 16.55 19.22 21.81
C LEU A 208 16.10 20.62 21.37
#